data_AF-A0A359AK60-F1
#
_entry.id   AF-A0A359AK60-F1
#
_cell.length_a   1.000
_cell.length_b   1.000
_cell.length_c   1.000
_cell.angle_alpha   90.00
_cell.angle_beta   90.00
_cell.angle_gamma   90.00
#
_symmetry.space_group_name_H-M   'P 1'
#
loop_
_entity.id
_entity.type
_entity.pdbx_description
1 polymer ?
#
loop_
_entity_poly.entity_id
_entity_poly.type
_entity_poly.pdbx_seq_one_letter_code
_entity_poly.pdbx_strand_id
1 'polypeptide(L)'
;MLNSPIFQVGGSPYTINHDLTINGSLTITGNLNFGDASTDILTITGYMQGPATPGPLRVGNVASSQGLVAQSDLLVGGKLEVDGLIYADAGIAVFAGTLHVNDNIPLSLGNTPIAPDAVLAWNTTQTTDALFLGVSGSRNLVIADNANSVFDFAHGNSTDATIFLHSRNQNTTQWLSLTHNGTDAIISTGLGDILFTVAGGNIAPSANDGAALGISGQAFSDLFLAVGGVINFGAGDVLISHADNQLSIGGALFHNISQASGTTGLPVAMTITGGTHTGLTAATECIGVNFNFSATKTWAAGAGPLATQREVVIQAPTYVGNAGGALTMTDAYSFYITGAPTAGANMTITRAWAAGFNGNIGVGAGTVSLPSFSFLGDPNTGLYWISDGQLGFASNGVRTALLSGLGFDTDRVTSVNTGNSFSIAGRVADGGTSIKVGSITTLTSGKIVSFYNDAWTTEKAFIDKDGGYSQVRGVVQTTDATITTVATFTLAATSKVFHVKGIVVGRTTSDANRASYELDVTVYRAGAGAVIQGAITSVHTVESDATWNATFDVTGNDLRLRVTGVAATTINWSGVMTYVIVE
;
A
#
# COMPACT_ATOMS: atom_id res chain seq x y z
N MET A 1 8.63 -111.02 -82.35
CA MET A 1 7.71 -110.40 -81.37
C MET A 1 8.03 -110.95 -80.00
N LEU A 2 8.01 -110.05 -79.01
CA LEU A 2 7.90 -110.26 -77.55
C LEU A 2 9.19 -110.55 -76.75
N ASN A 3 9.86 -109.42 -76.49
CA ASN A 3 10.68 -109.03 -75.34
C ASN A 3 10.46 -109.81 -74.04
N SER A 4 11.54 -110.37 -73.48
CA SER A 4 12.03 -110.14 -72.10
C SER A 4 13.30 -110.96 -71.82
N PRO A 5 14.49 -110.35 -71.59
CA PRO A 5 15.58 -111.04 -70.91
C PRO A 5 15.46 -110.79 -69.40
N ILE A 6 15.18 -111.85 -68.64
CA ILE A 6 15.33 -111.84 -67.18
C ILE A 6 16.81 -112.08 -66.89
N PHE A 7 17.53 -111.05 -66.42
CA PHE A 7 18.90 -111.18 -65.90
C PHE A 7 18.82 -111.46 -64.39
N GLN A 8 19.12 -112.69 -63.97
CA GLN A 8 19.07 -113.14 -62.58
C GLN A 8 20.48 -113.57 -62.12
N VAL A 9 21.06 -112.87 -61.15
CA VAL A 9 22.38 -113.20 -60.58
C VAL A 9 22.22 -113.80 -59.19
N GLY A 10 22.57 -115.07 -59.03
CA GLY A 10 22.53 -115.77 -57.74
C GLY A 10 23.85 -115.68 -56.98
N GLY A 11 23.82 -115.13 -55.77
CA GLY A 11 24.72 -115.53 -54.67
C GLY A 11 26.19 -115.10 -54.69
N SER A 12 26.64 -114.17 -55.53
CA SER A 12 28.00 -113.58 -55.43
C SER A 12 28.01 -112.11 -55.85
N PRO A 13 28.86 -111.26 -55.25
CA PRO A 13 28.92 -109.84 -55.58
C PRO A 13 29.26 -109.67 -57.06
N TYR A 14 28.36 -108.99 -57.79
CA TYR A 14 28.50 -108.73 -59.21
C TYR A 14 28.72 -107.23 -59.41
N THR A 15 29.91 -106.88 -59.91
CA THR A 15 30.30 -105.51 -60.22
C THR A 15 30.02 -105.23 -61.69
N ILE A 16 29.22 -104.21 -61.98
CA ILE A 16 29.05 -103.69 -63.34
C ILE A 16 30.10 -102.60 -63.52
N ASN A 17 31.12 -102.86 -64.34
CA ASN A 17 32.23 -101.93 -64.57
C ASN A 17 31.89 -100.77 -65.56
N HIS A 18 30.60 -100.63 -65.92
CA HIS A 18 30.06 -99.66 -66.89
C HIS A 18 28.63 -99.24 -66.50
N ASP A 19 28.00 -98.36 -67.29
CA ASP A 19 26.67 -97.84 -67.00
C ASP A 19 25.59 -98.94 -66.98
N LEU A 20 24.76 -98.93 -65.93
CA LEU A 20 23.55 -99.75 -65.83
C LEU A 20 22.33 -98.92 -66.25
N THR A 21 21.79 -99.18 -67.44
CA THR A 21 20.55 -98.56 -67.93
C THR A 21 19.37 -99.50 -67.74
N ILE A 22 18.35 -99.07 -67.00
CA ILE A 22 17.11 -99.82 -66.79
C ILE A 22 15.96 -99.04 -67.42
N ASN A 23 15.41 -99.56 -68.52
CA ASN A 23 14.24 -98.99 -69.18
C ASN A 23 12.95 -99.59 -68.59
N GLY A 24 12.72 -99.37 -67.30
CA GLY A 24 11.58 -99.90 -66.54
C GLY A 24 11.75 -99.73 -65.04
N SER A 25 10.91 -100.41 -64.25
CA SER A 25 10.99 -100.35 -62.78
C SER A 25 12.10 -101.24 -62.24
N LEU A 26 13.05 -100.65 -61.51
CA LEU A 26 13.99 -101.38 -60.67
C LEU A 26 13.34 -101.61 -59.29
N THR A 27 13.13 -102.87 -58.91
CA THR A 27 12.69 -103.25 -57.56
C THR A 27 13.85 -103.92 -56.85
N ILE A 28 14.33 -103.32 -55.76
CA ILE A 28 15.35 -103.89 -54.88
C ILE A 28 14.69 -104.15 -53.54
N THR A 29 14.63 -105.42 -53.16
CA THR A 29 13.99 -105.89 -51.93
C THR A 29 14.94 -105.94 -50.72
N GLY A 30 16.23 -105.67 -50.94
CA GLY A 30 17.26 -105.53 -49.89
C GLY A 30 17.80 -104.11 -49.78
N ASN A 31 18.89 -103.94 -49.02
CA ASN A 31 19.57 -102.64 -48.94
C ASN A 31 20.25 -102.32 -50.27
N LEU A 32 20.01 -101.12 -50.78
CA LEU A 32 20.78 -100.55 -51.88
C LEU A 32 21.82 -99.59 -51.29
N ASN A 33 23.05 -100.07 -51.16
CA ASN A 33 24.18 -99.26 -50.70
C ASN A 33 24.81 -98.58 -51.90
N PHE A 34 24.83 -97.25 -51.91
CA PHE A 34 25.54 -96.47 -52.91
C PHE A 34 26.87 -96.02 -52.32
N GLY A 35 27.93 -96.76 -52.62
CA GLY A 35 29.27 -96.46 -52.14
C GLY A 35 29.53 -96.81 -50.67
N ASP A 36 30.76 -97.16 -50.35
CA ASP A 36 31.27 -97.36 -48.98
C ASP A 36 32.35 -96.35 -48.60
N ALA A 37 32.69 -95.43 -49.51
CA ALA A 37 33.64 -94.36 -49.29
C ALA A 37 32.95 -93.00 -49.11
N SER A 38 33.58 -92.11 -48.33
CA SER A 38 33.07 -90.76 -48.05
C SER A 38 33.03 -89.82 -49.27
N THR A 39 33.37 -90.31 -50.47
CA THR A 39 33.45 -89.55 -51.73
C THR A 39 32.46 -90.01 -52.79
N ASP A 40 31.67 -91.06 -52.51
CA ASP A 40 30.74 -91.60 -53.49
C ASP A 40 29.51 -90.70 -53.62
N ILE A 41 29.18 -90.31 -54.85
CA ILE A 41 28.07 -89.39 -55.15
C ILE A 41 27.02 -90.14 -55.96
N LEU A 42 25.82 -90.28 -55.38
CA LEU A 42 24.64 -90.64 -56.15
C LEU A 42 24.13 -89.39 -56.89
N THR A 43 24.42 -89.29 -58.18
CA THR A 43 23.91 -88.20 -59.03
C THR A 43 22.61 -88.64 -59.69
N ILE A 44 21.48 -88.04 -59.30
CA ILE A 44 20.19 -88.24 -59.95
C ILE A 44 19.86 -86.98 -60.76
N THR A 45 19.85 -87.10 -62.08
CA THR A 45 19.58 -86.00 -63.01
C THR A 45 18.10 -85.86 -63.39
N GLY A 46 17.22 -86.73 -62.90
CA GLY A 46 15.76 -86.73 -63.14
C GLY A 46 14.93 -86.52 -61.86
N TYR A 47 13.60 -86.42 -62.02
CA TYR A 47 12.67 -86.30 -60.88
C TYR A 47 12.56 -87.64 -60.13
N MET A 48 12.89 -87.63 -58.84
CA MET A 48 12.48 -88.70 -57.93
C MET A 48 10.99 -88.54 -57.60
N GLN A 49 10.12 -89.24 -58.32
CA GLN A 49 8.67 -89.20 -58.09
C GLN A 49 8.27 -90.27 -57.07
N GLY A 50 7.54 -89.89 -56.02
CA GLY A 50 6.86 -90.85 -55.14
C GLY A 50 5.78 -91.66 -55.89
N PRO A 51 5.23 -92.74 -55.29
CA PRO A 51 4.15 -93.51 -55.92
C PRO A 51 2.98 -92.60 -56.32
N ALA A 52 2.19 -92.98 -57.33
CA ALA A 52 1.15 -92.18 -58.01
C ALA A 52 0.00 -91.62 -57.12
N THR A 53 0.10 -91.73 -55.81
CA THR A 53 -0.72 -91.06 -54.80
C THR A 53 0.10 -89.91 -54.19
N PRO A 54 -0.40 -88.66 -54.15
CA PRO A 54 0.44 -87.49 -53.89
C PRO A 54 1.08 -87.58 -52.50
N GLY A 55 2.40 -87.74 -52.45
CA GLY A 55 3.18 -87.71 -51.22
C GLY A 55 4.62 -87.29 -51.53
N PRO A 56 5.25 -86.48 -50.65
CA PRO A 56 6.61 -86.03 -50.86
C PRO A 56 7.61 -87.19 -50.81
N LEU A 57 8.76 -87.02 -51.47
CA LEU A 57 9.94 -87.86 -51.25
C LEU A 57 10.29 -87.83 -49.75
N ARG A 58 10.25 -89.00 -49.10
CA ARG A 58 10.57 -89.14 -47.67
C ARG A 58 12.06 -89.45 -47.54
N VAL A 59 12.80 -88.63 -46.79
CA VAL A 59 14.19 -88.86 -46.42
C VAL A 59 14.23 -89.13 -44.91
N GLY A 60 14.31 -90.41 -44.53
CA GLY A 60 14.26 -90.88 -43.13
C GLY A 60 13.22 -91.98 -42.86
N ASN A 61 13.27 -92.64 -41.69
CA ASN A 61 12.44 -93.81 -41.37
C ASN A 61 11.33 -93.53 -40.33
N VAL A 62 10.08 -93.88 -40.70
CA VAL A 62 8.78 -94.00 -39.97
C VAL A 62 8.28 -93.03 -38.87
N ALA A 63 7.00 -92.66 -39.09
CA ALA A 63 5.88 -92.38 -38.18
C ALA A 63 5.78 -91.10 -37.31
N SER A 64 6.86 -90.47 -36.83
CA SER A 64 6.71 -89.16 -36.16
C SER A 64 8.04 -88.42 -36.14
N SER A 65 8.11 -87.29 -36.86
CA SER A 65 9.27 -86.41 -37.10
C SER A 65 10.61 -87.12 -37.36
N GLN A 66 11.04 -87.12 -38.62
CA GLN A 66 12.34 -87.63 -39.03
C GLN A 66 13.37 -86.52 -38.83
N GLY A 67 14.13 -86.59 -37.74
CA GLY A 67 15.17 -85.60 -37.46
C GLY A 67 16.40 -85.83 -38.33
N LEU A 68 16.83 -84.76 -39.00
CA LEU A 68 18.16 -84.59 -39.57
C LEU A 68 19.10 -84.23 -38.40
N VAL A 69 19.45 -85.23 -37.58
CA VAL A 69 20.06 -85.09 -36.25
C VAL A 69 21.59 -85.09 -36.24
N ALA A 70 22.26 -85.42 -37.34
CA ALA A 70 23.71 -85.32 -37.48
C ALA A 70 24.15 -84.17 -38.39
N GLN A 71 25.43 -83.78 -38.29
CA GLN A 71 25.99 -82.75 -39.16
C GLN A 71 25.90 -83.22 -40.62
N SER A 72 25.40 -82.34 -41.50
CA SER A 72 25.25 -82.58 -42.94
C SER A 72 24.14 -83.54 -43.38
N ASP A 73 23.14 -83.82 -42.52
CA ASP A 73 22.00 -84.68 -42.86
C ASP A 73 21.15 -84.18 -44.05
N LEU A 74 21.07 -82.85 -44.25
CA LEU A 74 20.52 -82.24 -45.47
C LEU A 74 21.22 -80.91 -45.76
N LEU A 75 21.95 -80.84 -46.87
CA LEU A 75 22.52 -79.61 -47.41
C LEU A 75 21.84 -79.30 -48.74
N VAL A 76 21.13 -78.17 -48.81
CA VAL A 76 20.58 -77.64 -50.06
C VAL A 76 21.50 -76.51 -50.54
N GLY A 77 22.28 -76.76 -51.59
CA GLY A 77 23.22 -75.77 -52.15
C GLY A 77 22.57 -74.59 -52.88
N GLY A 78 21.24 -74.52 -52.91
CA GLY A 78 20.43 -73.50 -53.59
C GLY A 78 19.19 -73.11 -52.77
N LYS A 79 18.11 -72.73 -53.45
CA LYS A 79 16.84 -72.39 -52.76
C LYS A 79 16.14 -73.67 -52.31
N LEU A 80 15.68 -73.67 -51.06
CA LEU A 80 14.73 -74.66 -50.56
C LEU A 80 13.31 -74.07 -50.71
N GLU A 81 12.48 -74.67 -51.56
CA GLU A 81 11.05 -74.35 -51.68
C GLU A 81 10.25 -75.47 -51.02
N VAL A 82 9.33 -75.10 -50.14
CA VAL A 82 8.45 -76.03 -49.40
C VAL A 82 7.01 -75.61 -49.66
N ASP A 83 6.20 -76.52 -50.19
CA ASP A 83 4.75 -76.30 -50.31
C ASP A 83 4.09 -76.55 -48.95
N GLY A 84 3.83 -75.46 -48.21
CA GLY A 84 3.21 -75.50 -46.89
C GLY A 84 4.14 -75.06 -45.76
N LEU A 85 4.14 -75.82 -44.65
CA LEU A 85 4.78 -75.43 -43.39
C LEU A 85 6.19 -76.00 -43.27
N ILE A 86 7.11 -75.16 -42.79
CA ILE A 86 8.41 -75.58 -42.28
C ILE A 86 8.25 -75.84 -40.78
N TYR A 87 8.49 -77.07 -40.34
CA TYR A 87 8.52 -77.43 -38.92
C TYR A 87 9.97 -77.48 -38.44
N ALA A 88 10.35 -76.58 -37.54
CA ALA A 88 11.69 -76.52 -36.95
C ALA A 88 11.60 -76.53 -35.42
N ASP A 89 12.08 -77.60 -34.78
CA ASP A 89 12.01 -77.81 -33.33
C ASP A 89 12.99 -76.89 -32.56
N ALA A 90 14.14 -76.59 -33.16
CA ALA A 90 15.19 -75.73 -32.59
C ALA A 90 15.28 -74.33 -33.24
N GLY A 91 14.20 -73.89 -33.90
CA GLY A 91 14.14 -72.61 -34.60
C GLY A 91 14.78 -72.60 -35.99
N ILE A 92 14.71 -71.45 -36.66
CA ILE A 92 15.28 -71.22 -37.99
C ILE A 92 16.44 -70.24 -37.85
N ALA A 93 17.67 -70.70 -38.07
CA ALA A 93 18.86 -69.86 -38.07
C ALA A 93 19.23 -69.46 -39.50
N VAL A 94 19.31 -68.16 -39.78
CA VAL A 94 19.78 -67.62 -41.05
C VAL A 94 21.21 -67.12 -40.87
N PHE A 95 22.19 -67.86 -41.39
CA PHE A 95 23.59 -67.44 -41.34
C PHE A 95 23.89 -66.45 -42.48
N ALA A 96 24.33 -65.24 -42.13
CA ALA A 96 24.76 -64.18 -43.06
C ALA A 96 23.70 -63.66 -44.06
N GLY A 97 22.41 -63.68 -43.70
CA GLY A 97 21.31 -63.17 -44.52
C GLY A 97 20.13 -62.63 -43.71
N THR A 98 19.02 -62.30 -44.37
CA THR A 98 17.79 -61.80 -43.74
C THR A 98 16.68 -62.84 -43.78
N LEU A 99 15.91 -62.98 -42.71
CA LEU A 99 14.59 -63.58 -42.79
C LEU A 99 13.64 -62.57 -43.45
N HIS A 100 13.30 -62.80 -44.71
CA HIS A 100 12.39 -61.94 -45.46
C HIS A 100 10.97 -62.55 -45.41
N VAL A 101 10.02 -61.77 -44.89
CA VAL A 101 8.60 -62.09 -44.97
C VAL A 101 8.04 -61.27 -46.13
N ASN A 102 7.37 -61.94 -47.08
CA ASN A 102 6.82 -61.28 -48.26
C ASN A 102 5.77 -60.22 -47.87
N ASP A 103 5.55 -59.26 -48.75
CA ASP A 103 4.51 -58.25 -48.56
C ASP A 103 3.13 -58.89 -48.33
N ASN A 104 2.30 -58.21 -47.55
CA ASN A 104 0.99 -58.67 -47.06
C ASN A 104 1.00 -60.01 -46.29
N ILE A 105 2.18 -60.55 -45.93
CA ILE A 105 2.29 -61.73 -45.08
C ILE A 105 2.78 -61.29 -43.68
N PRO A 106 1.96 -61.46 -42.63
CA PRO A 106 2.37 -61.14 -41.26
C PRO A 106 3.35 -62.16 -40.69
N LEU A 107 4.25 -61.71 -39.81
CA LEU A 107 4.81 -62.58 -38.78
C LEU A 107 3.80 -62.70 -37.64
N SER A 108 3.12 -63.84 -37.58
CA SER A 108 2.13 -64.15 -36.55
C SER A 108 2.78 -64.87 -35.36
N LEU A 109 2.46 -64.42 -34.15
CA LEU A 109 2.90 -65.00 -32.88
C LEU A 109 1.67 -65.47 -32.09
N GLY A 110 1.78 -66.62 -31.43
CA GLY A 110 0.73 -67.15 -30.54
C GLY A 110 -0.09 -68.30 -31.13
N ASN A 111 -1.34 -68.43 -30.67
CA ASN A 111 -2.16 -69.64 -30.77
C ASN A 111 -2.34 -70.22 -32.19
N THR A 112 -2.96 -69.48 -33.12
CA THR A 112 -3.20 -69.99 -34.48
C THR A 112 -2.94 -68.93 -35.55
N PRO A 113 -2.56 -69.29 -36.79
CA PRO A 113 -2.32 -68.33 -37.87
C PRO A 113 -3.50 -67.41 -38.21
N ILE A 114 -4.74 -67.86 -37.97
CA ILE A 114 -5.98 -67.10 -38.25
C ILE A 114 -6.47 -66.25 -37.07
N ALA A 115 -5.97 -66.52 -35.87
CA ALA A 115 -6.26 -65.76 -34.65
C ALA A 115 -4.98 -65.67 -33.80
N PRO A 116 -3.96 -64.93 -34.28
CA PRO A 116 -2.71 -64.77 -33.56
C PRO A 116 -2.87 -63.83 -32.36
N ASP A 117 -2.10 -64.08 -31.31
CA ASP A 117 -2.08 -63.26 -30.11
C ASP A 117 -1.34 -61.94 -30.36
N ALA A 118 -0.33 -61.97 -31.23
CA ALA A 118 0.35 -60.77 -31.72
C ALA A 118 0.79 -60.92 -33.19
N VAL A 119 0.91 -59.79 -33.88
CA VAL A 119 1.29 -59.74 -35.30
C VAL A 119 2.27 -58.60 -35.54
N LEU A 120 3.32 -58.87 -36.32
CA LEU A 120 4.14 -57.84 -36.97
C LEU A 120 3.89 -57.91 -38.49
N ALA A 121 3.36 -56.85 -39.08
CA ALA A 121 2.99 -56.86 -40.49
C ALA A 121 3.13 -55.48 -41.13
N TRP A 122 3.30 -55.47 -42.45
CA TRP A 122 3.01 -54.28 -43.24
C TRP A 122 1.49 -54.16 -43.42
N ASN A 123 0.85 -53.18 -42.79
CA ASN A 123 -0.59 -53.03 -42.81
C ASN A 123 -1.01 -52.02 -43.89
N THR A 124 -1.59 -52.56 -44.96
CA THR A 124 -2.04 -51.80 -46.14
C THR A 124 -3.48 -51.26 -45.99
N THR A 125 -4.08 -51.38 -44.80
CA THR A 125 -5.42 -50.85 -44.51
C THR A 125 -5.37 -49.44 -43.91
N GLN A 126 -4.21 -49.01 -43.39
CA GLN A 126 -4.01 -47.62 -42.96
C GLN A 126 -4.06 -46.67 -44.18
N THR A 127 -4.46 -45.40 -43.98
CA THR A 127 -4.52 -44.40 -45.07
C THR A 127 -3.19 -44.25 -45.81
N THR A 128 -2.09 -44.46 -45.11
CA THR A 128 -0.77 -44.71 -45.68
C THR A 128 -0.25 -45.99 -45.04
N ASP A 129 0.18 -46.93 -45.87
CA ASP A 129 0.69 -48.20 -45.38
C ASP A 129 1.78 -48.01 -44.32
N ALA A 130 1.69 -48.76 -43.24
CA ALA A 130 2.59 -48.63 -42.10
C ALA A 130 2.94 -49.98 -41.51
N LEU A 131 4.11 -50.05 -40.86
CA LEU A 131 4.45 -51.17 -40.01
C LEU A 131 3.47 -51.22 -38.83
N PHE A 132 2.82 -52.36 -38.65
CA PHE A 132 1.79 -52.58 -37.66
C PHE A 132 2.22 -53.67 -36.67
N LEU A 133 2.19 -53.33 -35.39
CA LEU A 133 2.35 -54.25 -34.28
C LEU A 133 0.97 -54.43 -33.64
N GLY A 134 0.31 -55.54 -33.97
CA GLY A 134 -0.98 -55.90 -33.41
C GLY A 134 -0.81 -56.72 -32.13
N VAL A 135 -1.53 -56.36 -31.08
CA VAL A 135 -1.68 -57.14 -29.84
C VAL A 135 -3.16 -57.45 -29.63
N SER A 136 -3.48 -58.69 -29.24
CA SER A 136 -4.85 -59.13 -29.01
C SER A 136 -4.97 -59.89 -27.68
N GLY A 137 -6.18 -60.07 -27.17
CA GLY A 137 -6.43 -60.71 -25.86
C GLY A 137 -6.09 -59.80 -24.67
N SER A 138 -4.80 -59.67 -24.33
CA SER A 138 -4.30 -58.85 -23.22
C SER A 138 -4.15 -57.36 -23.57
N ARG A 139 -3.91 -57.07 -24.86
CA ARG A 139 -3.60 -55.73 -25.40
C ARG A 139 -2.32 -55.10 -24.86
N ASN A 140 -1.46 -55.90 -24.25
CA ASN A 140 -0.24 -55.43 -23.60
C ASN A 140 0.99 -55.74 -24.46
N LEU A 141 1.87 -54.76 -24.63
CA LEU A 141 3.26 -54.97 -25.04
C LEU A 141 4.15 -54.75 -23.82
N VAL A 142 4.81 -55.80 -23.34
CA VAL A 142 5.72 -55.72 -22.18
C VAL A 142 7.16 -55.65 -22.67
N ILE A 143 7.86 -54.59 -22.29
CA ILE A 143 9.28 -54.39 -22.53
C ILE A 143 9.99 -54.48 -21.18
N ALA A 144 10.83 -55.49 -21.01
CA ALA A 144 11.59 -55.74 -19.80
C ALA A 144 12.96 -56.32 -20.14
N ASP A 145 13.84 -56.40 -19.14
CA ASP A 145 15.10 -57.14 -19.28
C ASP A 145 14.79 -58.62 -19.59
N ASN A 146 15.48 -59.20 -20.57
CA ASN A 146 15.26 -60.59 -20.98
C ASN A 146 15.54 -61.59 -19.86
N ALA A 147 16.43 -61.27 -18.92
CA ALA A 147 16.65 -62.06 -17.71
C ALA A 147 15.39 -62.16 -16.84
N ASN A 148 14.40 -61.29 -17.06
CA ASN A 148 13.11 -61.27 -16.37
C ASN A 148 11.95 -61.80 -17.22
N SER A 149 12.21 -62.40 -18.39
CA SER A 149 11.17 -62.97 -19.27
C SER A 149 10.33 -64.08 -18.60
N VAL A 150 10.84 -64.72 -17.55
CA VAL A 150 10.13 -65.72 -16.74
C VAL A 150 9.39 -65.13 -15.54
N PHE A 151 9.60 -63.84 -15.23
CA PHE A 151 8.93 -63.16 -14.13
C PHE A 151 7.58 -62.63 -14.61
N ASP A 152 6.54 -62.93 -13.84
CA ASP A 152 5.21 -62.38 -14.08
C ASP A 152 5.09 -60.98 -13.47
N PHE A 153 5.02 -59.96 -14.33
CA PHE A 153 4.83 -58.58 -13.91
C PHE A 153 3.38 -58.25 -13.50
N ALA A 154 2.48 -59.25 -13.55
CA ALA A 154 1.11 -59.21 -13.04
C ALA A 154 0.21 -58.11 -13.65
N HIS A 155 0.44 -57.77 -14.92
CA HIS A 155 -0.44 -56.86 -15.66
C HIS A 155 -1.72 -57.57 -16.09
N GLY A 156 -2.87 -57.03 -15.71
CA GLY A 156 -4.17 -57.50 -16.21
C GLY A 156 -4.39 -57.16 -17.69
N ASN A 157 -5.49 -57.65 -18.26
CA ASN A 157 -5.88 -57.26 -19.61
C ASN A 157 -6.20 -55.76 -19.65
N SER A 158 -5.49 -55.01 -20.49
CA SER A 158 -5.79 -53.59 -20.70
C SER A 158 -7.06 -53.43 -21.54
N THR A 159 -7.77 -52.32 -21.35
CA THR A 159 -8.92 -51.93 -22.20
C THR A 159 -8.44 -51.53 -23.60
N ASP A 160 -7.36 -50.78 -23.63
CA ASP A 160 -6.74 -50.20 -24.82
C ASP A 160 -5.31 -50.75 -24.99
N ALA A 161 -4.79 -50.69 -26.21
CA ALA A 161 -3.42 -51.13 -26.49
C ALA A 161 -2.44 -50.34 -25.62
N THR A 162 -1.68 -51.05 -24.78
CA THR A 162 -0.85 -50.44 -23.75
C THR A 162 0.56 -51.00 -23.80
N ILE A 163 1.54 -50.11 -23.81
CA ILE A 163 2.95 -50.48 -23.70
C ILE A 163 3.35 -50.35 -22.24
N PHE A 164 3.97 -51.38 -21.67
CA PHE A 164 4.55 -51.35 -20.34
C PHE A 164 6.06 -51.49 -20.42
N LEU A 165 6.77 -50.56 -19.81
CA LEU A 165 8.22 -50.56 -19.66
C LEU A 165 8.56 -50.88 -18.21
N HIS A 166 9.31 -51.95 -18.00
CA HIS A 166 9.86 -52.34 -16.71
C HIS A 166 11.35 -52.05 -16.64
N SER A 167 11.78 -51.73 -15.43
CA SER A 167 13.21 -51.60 -15.12
C SER A 167 13.86 -52.98 -14.97
N ARG A 168 15.16 -53.01 -14.64
CA ARG A 168 15.88 -54.25 -14.25
C ARG A 168 15.33 -54.93 -12.99
N ASN A 169 14.44 -54.27 -12.25
CA ASN A 169 13.87 -54.77 -11.01
C ASN A 169 12.60 -55.60 -11.30
N GLN A 170 12.56 -56.83 -10.79
CA GLN A 170 11.38 -57.70 -10.88
C GLN A 170 10.31 -57.23 -9.89
N ASN A 171 9.42 -56.35 -10.33
CA ASN A 171 8.41 -55.76 -9.48
C ASN A 171 7.09 -55.53 -10.22
N THR A 172 5.96 -55.86 -9.60
CA THR A 172 4.63 -55.76 -10.21
C THR A 172 4.01 -54.35 -10.13
N THR A 173 4.58 -53.46 -9.31
CA THR A 173 4.05 -52.12 -9.04
C THR A 173 4.99 -50.98 -9.46
N GLN A 174 6.09 -51.28 -10.16
CA GLN A 174 7.06 -50.29 -10.63
C GLN A 174 7.22 -50.39 -12.15
N TRP A 175 6.58 -49.48 -12.87
CA TRP A 175 6.57 -49.46 -14.33
C TRP A 175 6.26 -48.07 -14.87
N LEU A 176 6.50 -47.88 -16.15
CA LEU A 176 5.98 -46.78 -16.97
C LEU A 176 5.05 -47.38 -18.03
N SER A 177 3.89 -46.76 -18.27
CA SER A 177 3.01 -47.15 -19.35
C SER A 177 2.59 -46.00 -20.24
N LEU A 178 2.25 -46.36 -21.48
CA LEU A 178 1.72 -45.47 -22.50
C LEU A 178 0.48 -46.11 -23.12
N THR A 179 -0.63 -45.39 -23.13
CA THR A 179 -1.88 -45.84 -23.75
C THR A 179 -2.67 -44.66 -24.31
N HIS A 180 -3.61 -44.94 -25.22
CA HIS A 180 -4.60 -43.96 -25.69
C HIS A 180 -5.98 -44.52 -25.37
N ASN A 181 -6.75 -43.84 -24.52
CA ASN A 181 -8.03 -44.34 -24.01
C ASN A 181 -9.22 -44.03 -24.95
N GLY A 182 -8.94 -43.81 -26.23
CA GLY A 182 -9.89 -43.35 -27.23
C GLY A 182 -10.03 -41.83 -27.32
N THR A 183 -9.61 -41.07 -26.30
CA THR A 183 -9.60 -39.59 -26.32
C THR A 183 -8.22 -39.05 -26.00
N ASP A 184 -7.69 -39.40 -24.82
CA ASP A 184 -6.46 -38.85 -24.26
C ASP A 184 -5.29 -39.82 -24.40
N ALA A 185 -4.10 -39.27 -24.62
CA ALA A 185 -2.86 -39.99 -24.39
C ALA A 185 -2.58 -40.01 -22.89
N ILE A 186 -2.41 -41.21 -22.32
CA ILE A 186 -2.16 -41.42 -20.90
C ILE A 186 -0.73 -41.90 -20.73
N ILE A 187 0.01 -41.18 -19.90
CA ILE A 187 1.30 -41.59 -19.35
C ILE A 187 1.05 -41.91 -17.89
N SER A 188 1.34 -43.14 -17.48
CA SER A 188 1.12 -43.58 -16.10
C SER A 188 2.35 -44.27 -15.56
N THR A 189 2.52 -44.16 -14.25
CA THR A 189 3.55 -44.86 -13.50
C THR A 189 2.90 -45.71 -12.42
N GLY A 190 3.64 -46.72 -11.96
CA GLY A 190 3.30 -47.44 -10.74
C GLY A 190 3.56 -46.60 -9.48
N LEU A 191 4.27 -47.14 -8.49
CA LEU A 191 4.60 -46.44 -7.23
C LEU A 191 5.61 -45.29 -7.36
N GLY A 192 6.16 -45.05 -8.55
CA GLY A 192 7.15 -44.00 -8.79
C GLY A 192 6.54 -42.73 -9.40
N ASP A 193 7.30 -41.64 -9.37
CA ASP A 193 6.92 -40.37 -9.99
C ASP A 193 7.33 -40.31 -11.47
N ILE A 194 6.70 -39.41 -12.22
CA ILE A 194 7.21 -38.97 -13.52
C ILE A 194 8.25 -37.87 -13.27
N LEU A 195 9.53 -38.18 -13.50
CA LEU A 195 10.62 -37.21 -13.37
C LEU A 195 11.05 -36.70 -14.75
N PHE A 196 11.10 -35.37 -14.92
CA PHE A 196 11.55 -34.74 -16.15
C PHE A 196 13.02 -34.33 -16.06
N THR A 197 13.85 -34.89 -16.94
CA THR A 197 15.23 -34.42 -17.15
C THR A 197 15.31 -33.73 -18.50
N VAL A 198 15.10 -32.41 -18.53
CA VAL A 198 15.04 -31.63 -19.77
C VAL A 198 16.35 -30.86 -19.96
N ALA A 199 17.22 -31.35 -20.84
CA ALA A 199 18.53 -30.71 -21.09
C ALA A 199 18.40 -29.24 -21.57
N GLY A 200 17.31 -28.93 -22.29
CA GLY A 200 16.99 -27.57 -22.74
C GLY A 200 16.32 -26.67 -21.68
N GLY A 201 15.98 -27.20 -20.50
CA GLY A 201 15.47 -26.43 -19.35
C GLY A 201 13.97 -26.13 -19.32
N ASN A 202 13.22 -26.30 -20.42
CA ASN A 202 11.80 -25.91 -20.49
C ASN A 202 10.85 -27.07 -20.77
N ILE A 203 9.75 -27.14 -20.01
CA ILE A 203 8.52 -27.85 -20.40
C ILE A 203 7.59 -26.78 -20.97
N ALA A 204 7.24 -26.88 -22.25
CA ALA A 204 6.54 -25.81 -22.98
C ALA A 204 5.31 -26.32 -23.72
N PRO A 205 4.22 -25.52 -23.80
CA PRO A 205 3.12 -25.79 -24.71
C PRO A 205 3.55 -25.59 -26.17
N SER A 206 2.81 -26.17 -27.12
CA SER A 206 3.08 -26.02 -28.55
C SER A 206 2.71 -24.64 -29.12
N ALA A 207 1.95 -23.84 -28.38
CA ALA A 207 1.55 -22.48 -28.74
C ALA A 207 1.24 -21.65 -27.48
N ASN A 208 1.33 -20.31 -27.60
CA ASN A 208 0.88 -19.40 -26.57
C ASN A 208 -0.63 -19.55 -26.35
N ASP A 209 -1.06 -19.65 -25.09
CA ASP A 209 -2.47 -19.90 -24.72
C ASP A 209 -3.04 -21.22 -25.27
N GLY A 210 -2.18 -22.18 -25.63
CA GLY A 210 -2.57 -23.45 -26.24
C GLY A 210 -2.80 -24.62 -25.26
N ALA A 211 -2.23 -24.55 -24.04
CA ALA A 211 -2.37 -25.60 -23.04
C ALA A 211 -2.53 -25.01 -21.63
N ALA A 212 -3.37 -25.63 -20.81
CA ALA A 212 -3.57 -25.30 -19.41
C ALA A 212 -2.72 -26.20 -18.50
N LEU A 213 -2.36 -25.70 -17.31
CA LEU A 213 -1.82 -26.51 -16.22
C LEU A 213 -2.98 -26.98 -15.34
N GLY A 214 -3.43 -28.22 -15.53
CA GLY A 214 -4.64 -28.76 -14.92
C GLY A 214 -5.92 -28.36 -15.67
N ILE A 215 -7.05 -28.94 -15.26
CA ILE A 215 -8.38 -28.66 -15.84
C ILE A 215 -9.42 -28.51 -14.72
N SER A 216 -10.58 -27.93 -15.03
CA SER A 216 -11.66 -27.79 -14.05
C SER A 216 -12.06 -29.15 -13.46
N GLY A 217 -12.06 -29.25 -12.13
CA GLY A 217 -12.32 -30.50 -11.39
C GLY A 217 -11.10 -31.42 -11.20
N GLN A 218 -9.94 -31.12 -11.81
CA GLN A 218 -8.68 -31.86 -11.65
C GLN A 218 -7.51 -30.89 -11.48
N ALA A 219 -7.37 -30.36 -10.28
CA ALA A 219 -6.32 -29.41 -9.91
C ALA A 219 -5.12 -30.12 -9.27
N PHE A 220 -3.95 -29.49 -9.35
CA PHE A 220 -2.80 -29.86 -8.53
C PHE A 220 -3.09 -29.51 -7.06
N SER A 221 -2.70 -30.38 -6.14
CA SER A 221 -2.78 -30.10 -4.70
C SER A 221 -1.88 -28.92 -4.33
N ASP A 222 -0.63 -28.93 -4.82
CA ASP A 222 0.42 -28.00 -4.43
C ASP A 222 1.28 -27.58 -5.63
N LEU A 223 1.88 -26.40 -5.55
CA LEU A 223 2.87 -25.89 -6.51
C LEU A 223 4.13 -25.45 -5.77
N PHE A 224 5.22 -26.19 -5.93
CA PHE A 224 6.52 -25.87 -5.36
C PHE A 224 7.42 -25.24 -6.42
N LEU A 225 7.83 -23.99 -6.19
CA LEU A 225 8.77 -23.26 -7.03
C LEU A 225 10.07 -23.00 -6.27
N ALA A 226 11.21 -23.06 -6.96
CA ALA A 226 12.50 -22.75 -6.35
C ALA A 226 12.62 -21.26 -5.97
N VAL A 227 13.63 -20.91 -5.16
CA VAL A 227 14.07 -19.52 -4.99
C VAL A 227 14.40 -18.91 -6.35
N GLY A 228 13.90 -17.70 -6.61
CA GLY A 228 13.98 -17.07 -7.93
C GLY A 228 12.92 -17.55 -8.92
N GLY A 229 11.99 -18.43 -8.51
CA GLY A 229 10.85 -18.84 -9.33
C GLY A 229 10.00 -17.64 -9.78
N VAL A 230 9.51 -17.71 -11.02
CA VAL A 230 8.77 -16.63 -11.68
C VAL A 230 7.48 -17.16 -12.28
N ILE A 231 6.37 -16.48 -12.00
CA ILE A 231 5.12 -16.59 -12.77
C ILE A 231 4.98 -15.31 -13.58
N ASN A 232 4.94 -15.43 -14.90
CA ASN A 232 4.99 -14.32 -15.84
C ASN A 232 3.76 -14.31 -16.74
N PHE A 233 2.95 -13.27 -16.64
CA PHE A 233 1.80 -13.03 -17.49
C PHE A 233 2.14 -11.96 -18.53
N GLY A 234 1.71 -12.20 -19.78
CA GLY A 234 1.82 -11.20 -20.85
C GLY A 234 3.25 -10.73 -21.14
N ALA A 235 4.25 -11.59 -20.93
CA ALA A 235 5.67 -11.28 -21.10
C ALA A 235 6.15 -10.07 -20.25
N GLY A 236 5.66 -9.95 -19.03
CA GLY A 236 6.10 -8.97 -18.03
C GLY A 236 5.02 -7.99 -17.56
N ASP A 237 3.80 -8.12 -18.07
CA ASP A 237 2.64 -7.31 -17.65
C ASP A 237 2.32 -7.55 -16.18
N VAL A 238 2.27 -8.83 -15.77
CA VAL A 238 2.27 -9.19 -14.34
C VAL A 238 3.38 -10.18 -14.09
N LEU A 239 4.25 -9.84 -13.13
CA LEU A 239 5.37 -10.68 -12.74
C LEU A 239 5.30 -10.99 -11.25
N ILE A 240 5.13 -12.27 -10.91
CA ILE A 240 5.23 -12.76 -9.53
C ILE A 240 6.60 -13.41 -9.38
N SER A 241 7.44 -12.85 -8.51
CA SER A 241 8.83 -13.30 -8.32
C SER A 241 9.12 -13.52 -6.84
N HIS A 242 9.84 -14.60 -6.54
CA HIS A 242 10.23 -14.97 -5.18
C HIS A 242 11.70 -14.65 -4.89
N ALA A 243 11.96 -14.07 -3.74
CA ALA A 243 13.25 -13.96 -3.09
C ALA A 243 13.12 -14.40 -1.61
N ASP A 244 14.23 -14.49 -0.88
CA ASP A 244 14.20 -14.94 0.52
C ASP A 244 13.24 -14.08 1.35
N ASN A 245 12.22 -14.72 1.94
CA ASN A 245 11.16 -14.09 2.72
C ASN A 245 10.39 -12.98 1.97
N GLN A 246 10.44 -12.93 0.63
CA GLN A 246 9.80 -11.89 -0.16
C GLN A 246 9.12 -12.46 -1.40
N LEU A 247 7.85 -12.10 -1.57
CA LEU A 247 7.12 -12.29 -2.83
C LEU A 247 6.84 -10.92 -3.43
N SER A 248 7.39 -10.66 -4.61
CA SER A 248 7.23 -9.40 -5.33
C SER A 248 6.26 -9.58 -6.48
N ILE A 249 5.27 -8.69 -6.57
CA ILE A 249 4.28 -8.68 -7.66
C ILE A 249 4.40 -7.34 -8.39
N GLY A 250 4.98 -7.38 -9.59
CA GLY A 250 5.20 -6.22 -10.45
C GLY A 250 4.15 -6.10 -11.56
N GLY A 251 3.92 -4.86 -12.02
CA GLY A 251 3.04 -4.53 -13.15
C GLY A 251 1.52 -4.65 -12.90
N ALA A 252 1.10 -5.44 -11.89
CA ALA A 252 -0.30 -5.57 -11.51
C ALA A 252 -0.84 -4.42 -10.63
N LEU A 253 -2.15 -4.17 -10.72
CA LEU A 253 -2.93 -3.56 -9.64
C LEU A 253 -3.05 -4.58 -8.49
N PHE A 254 -2.01 -4.68 -7.67
CA PHE A 254 -1.87 -5.73 -6.67
C PHE A 254 -2.89 -5.59 -5.51
N HIS A 255 -3.39 -4.39 -5.22
CA HIS A 255 -4.16 -4.08 -4.00
C HIS A 255 -5.50 -3.36 -4.24
N ASN A 256 -6.37 -3.85 -5.14
CA ASN A 256 -7.75 -3.37 -5.15
C ASN A 256 -8.51 -3.98 -3.95
N ILE A 257 -8.43 -3.32 -2.79
CA ILE A 257 -9.01 -3.80 -1.54
C ILE A 257 -10.43 -3.23 -1.42
N SER A 258 -11.41 -4.10 -1.65
CA SER A 258 -12.84 -3.80 -1.50
C SER A 258 -13.42 -4.55 -0.32
N GLN A 259 -14.24 -3.87 0.48
CA GLN A 259 -14.99 -4.50 1.57
C GLN A 259 -16.17 -5.30 1.00
N ALA A 260 -16.34 -6.55 1.42
CA ALA A 260 -17.55 -7.29 1.10
C ALA A 260 -18.79 -6.66 1.78
N SER A 261 -19.92 -6.59 1.05
CA SER A 261 -21.19 -6.14 1.61
C SER A 261 -21.63 -7.06 2.75
N GLY A 262 -21.90 -6.50 3.93
CA GLY A 262 -22.31 -7.23 5.12
C GLY A 262 -23.57 -6.62 5.72
N THR A 263 -24.50 -7.47 6.19
CA THR A 263 -25.73 -7.06 6.88
C THR A 263 -25.65 -7.23 8.40
N THR A 264 -24.59 -7.87 8.91
CA THR A 264 -24.30 -8.08 10.35
C THR A 264 -22.78 -8.01 10.60
N GLY A 265 -22.37 -7.82 11.86
CA GLY A 265 -20.95 -7.78 12.26
C GLY A 265 -20.26 -6.42 12.03
N LEU A 266 -18.93 -6.41 12.17
CA LEU A 266 -18.06 -5.26 11.89
C LEU A 266 -17.27 -5.54 10.59
N PRO A 267 -17.82 -5.25 9.40
CA PRO A 267 -17.08 -5.44 8.18
C PRO A 267 -15.84 -4.52 8.17
N VAL A 268 -14.68 -5.07 7.79
CA VAL A 268 -13.40 -4.35 7.69
C VAL A 268 -12.72 -4.76 6.37
N ALA A 269 -12.37 -3.79 5.52
CA ALA A 269 -11.73 -4.06 4.23
C ALA A 269 -10.24 -4.40 4.38
N MET A 270 -9.56 -3.73 5.32
CA MET A 270 -8.13 -3.83 5.56
C MET A 270 -7.85 -3.71 7.05
N THR A 271 -7.10 -4.66 7.59
CA THR A 271 -6.52 -4.57 8.95
C THR A 271 -5.00 -4.62 8.80
N ILE A 272 -4.31 -3.62 9.35
CA ILE A 272 -2.85 -3.64 9.47
C ILE A 272 -2.51 -3.66 10.95
N THR A 273 -1.95 -4.76 11.42
CA THR A 273 -1.60 -4.97 12.83
C THR A 273 -0.08 -4.97 12.97
N GLY A 274 0.46 -4.02 13.74
CA GLY A 274 1.88 -4.01 14.09
C GLY A 274 2.22 -5.19 15.01
N GLY A 275 3.36 -5.84 14.77
CA GLY A 275 3.86 -6.90 15.63
C GLY A 275 4.31 -6.39 17.00
N THR A 276 4.26 -7.25 18.01
CA THR A 276 4.96 -7.00 19.28
C THR A 276 6.44 -7.30 19.07
N HIS A 277 7.31 -6.29 19.17
CA HIS A 277 8.75 -6.46 19.03
C HIS A 277 9.43 -6.42 20.40
N THR A 278 10.11 -7.50 20.79
CA THR A 278 10.92 -7.57 22.01
C THR A 278 12.40 -7.58 21.63
N GLY A 279 13.19 -6.61 22.12
CA GLY A 279 14.63 -6.56 21.87
C GLY A 279 15.08 -5.76 20.64
N LEU A 280 14.29 -4.79 20.17
CA LEU A 280 14.78 -3.82 19.18
C LEU A 280 16.04 -3.10 19.68
N THR A 281 17.06 -2.99 18.83
CA THR A 281 18.29 -2.28 19.15
C THR A 281 18.00 -0.84 19.54
N ALA A 282 18.61 -0.36 20.63
CA ALA A 282 18.45 1.01 21.08
C ALA A 282 18.82 2.03 19.98
N ALA A 283 18.15 3.20 19.99
CA ALA A 283 18.30 4.27 19.01
C ALA A 283 17.98 3.89 17.53
N THR A 284 17.33 2.75 17.30
CA THR A 284 16.80 2.38 15.97
C THR A 284 15.32 2.71 15.88
N GLU A 285 14.91 3.42 14.84
CA GLU A 285 13.49 3.71 14.58
C GLU A 285 12.75 2.43 14.16
N CYS A 286 11.55 2.23 14.70
CA CYS A 286 10.66 1.15 14.30
C CYS A 286 9.40 1.76 13.68
N ILE A 287 9.31 1.72 12.35
CA ILE A 287 8.16 2.22 11.60
C ILE A 287 7.16 1.09 11.43
N GLY A 288 5.93 1.24 11.93
CA GLY A 288 4.87 0.24 11.77
C GLY A 288 4.35 0.18 10.33
N VAL A 289 4.02 1.34 9.75
CA VAL A 289 3.56 1.48 8.36
C VAL A 289 4.22 2.71 7.75
N ASN A 290 4.82 2.54 6.57
CA ASN A 290 5.43 3.63 5.81
C ASN A 290 4.66 3.85 4.50
N PHE A 291 3.95 4.97 4.40
CA PHE A 291 3.38 5.42 3.13
C PHE A 291 4.40 6.35 2.43
N ASN A 292 5.31 5.76 1.65
CA ASN A 292 6.38 6.52 1.01
C ASN A 292 5.93 7.17 -0.31
N PHE A 293 5.67 8.49 -0.26
CA PHE A 293 5.33 9.31 -1.43
C PHE A 293 6.43 10.30 -1.83
N SER A 294 7.70 10.03 -1.49
CA SER A 294 8.83 10.94 -1.71
C SER A 294 9.29 11.09 -3.18
N ALA A 295 8.63 10.41 -4.11
CA ALA A 295 9.01 10.39 -5.53
C ALA A 295 8.81 11.75 -6.21
N THR A 296 9.71 12.10 -7.14
CA THR A 296 9.54 13.25 -8.04
C THR A 296 8.47 12.95 -9.09
N LYS A 297 7.47 13.82 -9.20
CA LYS A 297 6.44 13.77 -10.26
C LYS A 297 6.58 14.98 -11.18
N THR A 298 6.59 14.73 -12.47
CA THR A 298 6.68 15.77 -13.51
C THR A 298 5.40 15.77 -14.34
N TRP A 299 4.84 16.96 -14.57
CA TRP A 299 3.73 17.15 -15.50
C TRP A 299 4.23 17.85 -16.76
N ALA A 300 3.64 17.54 -17.90
CA ALA A 300 4.03 18.14 -19.17
C ALA A 300 3.81 19.67 -19.16
N ALA A 301 4.79 20.42 -19.66
CA ALA A 301 4.65 21.86 -19.85
C ALA A 301 3.61 22.14 -20.95
N GLY A 302 2.69 23.08 -20.70
CA GLY A 302 1.73 23.56 -21.70
C GLY A 302 0.29 23.05 -21.58
N ALA A 303 0.00 22.12 -20.67
CA ALA A 303 -1.35 21.57 -20.45
C ALA A 303 -2.25 22.41 -19.50
N GLY A 304 -1.79 23.60 -19.08
CA GLY A 304 -2.48 24.45 -18.10
C GLY A 304 -2.03 24.22 -16.65
N PRO A 305 -2.47 25.07 -15.70
CA PRO A 305 -2.15 24.89 -14.29
C PRO A 305 -2.89 23.67 -13.71
N LEU A 306 -2.23 22.94 -12.82
CA LEU A 306 -2.87 21.88 -12.05
C LEU A 306 -3.81 22.53 -11.01
N ALA A 307 -5.11 22.39 -11.20
CA ALA A 307 -6.10 22.97 -10.28
C ALA A 307 -6.10 22.31 -8.89
N THR A 308 -5.84 20.99 -8.81
CA THR A 308 -5.76 20.25 -7.54
C THR A 308 -4.91 18.99 -7.73
N GLN A 309 -3.94 18.78 -6.85
CA GLN A 309 -3.17 17.53 -6.75
C GLN A 309 -3.30 17.01 -5.32
N ARG A 310 -3.57 15.71 -5.15
CA ARG A 310 -3.70 15.04 -3.84
C ARG A 310 -2.96 13.71 -3.87
N GLU A 311 -2.08 13.48 -2.91
CA GLU A 311 -1.27 12.25 -2.79
C GLU A 311 -2.03 11.13 -2.07
N VAL A 312 -2.74 11.48 -0.99
CA VAL A 312 -3.64 10.59 -0.27
C VAL A 312 -5.01 11.24 -0.25
N VAL A 313 -6.04 10.46 -0.62
CA VAL A 313 -7.43 10.91 -0.61
C VAL A 313 -8.24 9.95 0.24
N ILE A 314 -8.86 10.47 1.30
CA ILE A 314 -9.90 9.78 2.05
C ILE A 314 -11.23 10.41 1.63
N GLN A 315 -12.09 9.64 0.96
CA GLN A 315 -13.41 10.10 0.58
C GLN A 315 -14.40 9.85 1.72
N ALA A 316 -15.19 10.85 2.07
CA ALA A 316 -16.21 10.71 3.09
C ALA A 316 -17.31 9.74 2.63
N PRO A 317 -17.77 8.81 3.47
CA PRO A 317 -18.88 7.93 3.15
C PRO A 317 -20.22 8.67 3.23
N THR A 318 -21.20 8.20 2.45
CA THR A 318 -22.60 8.60 2.60
C THR A 318 -23.31 7.58 3.46
N TYR A 319 -23.77 7.98 4.64
CA TYR A 319 -24.60 7.14 5.50
C TYR A 319 -26.08 7.42 5.24
N VAL A 320 -26.87 6.37 5.01
CA VAL A 320 -28.31 6.46 4.77
C VAL A 320 -29.02 5.50 5.71
N GLY A 321 -30.02 5.97 6.45
CA GLY A 321 -30.88 5.12 7.25
C GLY A 321 -31.85 4.33 6.34
N ASN A 322 -32.17 3.09 6.72
CA ASN A 322 -33.26 2.37 6.06
C ASN A 322 -34.59 3.11 6.32
N ALA A 323 -35.56 2.98 5.41
CA ALA A 323 -36.74 3.84 5.23
C ALA A 323 -37.78 3.92 6.40
N GLY A 324 -37.39 3.66 7.64
CA GLY A 324 -38.27 3.62 8.82
C GLY A 324 -38.20 4.82 9.78
N GLY A 325 -37.32 5.80 9.56
CA GLY A 325 -37.22 6.99 10.42
C GLY A 325 -35.84 7.69 10.37
N ALA A 326 -35.74 8.88 10.96
CA ALA A 326 -34.46 9.59 11.07
C ALA A 326 -33.52 8.87 12.03
N LEU A 327 -32.37 8.40 11.54
CA LEU A 327 -31.27 7.92 12.38
C LEU A 327 -30.31 9.08 12.64
N THR A 328 -29.90 9.26 13.89
CA THR A 328 -28.92 10.29 14.27
C THR A 328 -27.60 9.62 14.57
N MET A 329 -26.53 10.04 13.89
CA MET A 329 -25.16 9.78 14.31
C MET A 329 -24.62 11.07 14.92
N THR A 330 -24.25 11.00 16.20
CA THR A 330 -23.70 12.15 16.94
C THR A 330 -22.34 12.56 16.37
N ASP A 331 -21.48 11.57 16.09
CA ASP A 331 -20.15 11.79 15.53
C ASP A 331 -19.92 10.85 14.34
N ALA A 332 -19.33 11.37 13.27
CA ALA A 332 -18.89 10.59 12.12
C ALA A 332 -17.51 11.08 11.67
N TYR A 333 -16.59 10.15 11.48
CA TYR A 333 -15.20 10.46 11.15
C TYR A 333 -14.80 9.79 9.84
N SER A 334 -14.20 10.54 8.93
CA SER A 334 -13.47 9.95 7.80
C SER A 334 -12.07 9.46 8.22
N PHE A 335 -11.50 10.06 9.26
CA PHE A 335 -10.24 9.66 9.87
C PHE A 335 -10.29 9.95 11.38
N TYR A 336 -9.92 8.95 12.20
CA TYR A 336 -9.96 9.06 13.65
C TYR A 336 -8.70 8.43 14.27
N ILE A 337 -8.01 9.20 15.10
CA ILE A 337 -6.86 8.72 15.88
C ILE A 337 -7.31 8.63 17.34
N THR A 338 -7.21 7.44 17.90
CA THR A 338 -7.75 7.13 19.25
C THR A 338 -6.95 7.77 20.38
N GLY A 339 -5.67 8.07 20.15
CA GLY A 339 -4.82 8.72 21.14
C GLY A 339 -3.35 8.81 20.73
N ALA A 340 -2.54 9.42 21.59
CA ALA A 340 -1.10 9.47 21.44
C ALA A 340 -0.43 8.17 21.96
N PRO A 341 0.82 7.87 21.57
CA PRO A 341 1.56 6.72 22.10
C PRO A 341 1.70 6.75 23.63
N THR A 342 1.54 5.60 24.28
CA THR A 342 1.68 5.45 25.74
C THR A 342 3.02 4.81 26.09
N ALA A 343 3.71 5.34 27.10
CA ALA A 343 4.95 4.75 27.60
C ALA A 343 4.65 3.47 28.38
N GLY A 344 5.28 2.35 28.00
CA GLY A 344 5.28 1.13 28.80
C GLY A 344 6.21 1.22 30.01
N ALA A 345 6.31 0.13 30.78
CA ALA A 345 7.27 0.05 31.89
C ALA A 345 8.70 0.34 31.40
N ASN A 346 9.46 1.11 32.19
CA ASN A 346 10.85 1.51 31.90
C ASN A 346 11.04 2.36 30.62
N MET A 347 9.97 2.93 30.05
CA MET A 347 10.03 3.88 28.93
C MET A 347 9.64 5.28 29.42
N THR A 348 10.33 6.32 28.93
CA THR A 348 9.92 7.71 29.14
C THR A 348 9.65 8.35 27.79
N ILE A 349 8.38 8.70 27.52
CA ILE A 349 8.00 9.51 26.36
C ILE A 349 7.88 10.96 26.84
N THR A 350 8.81 11.82 26.41
CA THR A 350 8.82 13.24 26.83
C THR A 350 7.68 14.03 26.19
N ARG A 351 7.28 13.67 24.98
CA ARG A 351 6.17 14.28 24.24
C ARG A 351 5.44 13.22 23.44
N ALA A 352 4.16 13.07 23.71
CA ALA A 352 3.27 12.15 23.00
C ALA A 352 2.22 12.96 22.26
N TRP A 353 2.17 12.83 20.94
CA TRP A 353 1.17 13.48 20.10
C TRP A 353 0.38 12.41 19.35
N ALA A 354 -0.94 12.62 19.21
CA ALA A 354 -1.78 11.76 18.40
C ALA A 354 -1.50 11.96 16.90
N ALA A 355 -1.26 13.21 16.49
CA ALA A 355 -0.91 13.59 15.12
C ALA A 355 0.16 14.69 15.11
N GLY A 356 0.98 14.70 14.07
CA GLY A 356 1.99 15.73 13.83
C GLY A 356 2.07 16.07 12.34
N PHE A 357 2.18 17.36 12.04
CA PHE A 357 2.29 17.88 10.67
C PHE A 357 3.45 18.87 10.64
N ASN A 358 4.49 18.57 9.87
CA ASN A 358 5.66 19.43 9.77
C ASN A 358 5.47 20.60 8.79
N GLY A 359 4.55 20.43 7.83
CA GLY A 359 4.15 21.47 6.88
C GLY A 359 2.89 22.22 7.30
N ASN A 360 2.44 23.16 6.46
CA ASN A 360 1.20 23.89 6.65
C ASN A 360 -0.02 22.96 6.59
N ILE A 361 -1.00 23.21 7.45
CA ILE A 361 -2.30 22.52 7.44
C ILE A 361 -3.33 23.46 6.79
N GLY A 362 -3.91 23.03 5.68
CA GLY A 362 -5.06 23.70 5.08
C GLY A 362 -6.36 23.22 5.72
N VAL A 363 -7.21 24.15 6.14
CA VAL A 363 -8.54 23.85 6.69
C VAL A 363 -9.60 24.60 5.91
N GLY A 364 -10.83 24.09 5.89
CA GLY A 364 -11.96 24.81 5.30
C GLY A 364 -12.26 26.11 6.04
N ALA A 365 -13.11 26.96 5.44
CA ALA A 365 -13.48 28.24 6.03
C ALA A 365 -14.08 28.13 7.43
N GLY A 366 -14.95 27.13 7.63
CA GLY A 366 -15.77 27.02 8.83
C GLY A 366 -16.81 28.14 8.91
N THR A 367 -17.62 28.13 9.96
CA THR A 367 -18.58 29.19 10.27
C THR A 367 -18.54 29.53 11.76
N VAL A 368 -19.26 30.58 12.14
CA VAL A 368 -19.40 30.93 13.57
C VAL A 368 -20.13 29.85 14.37
N SER A 369 -21.01 29.07 13.75
CA SER A 369 -21.75 27.97 14.38
C SER A 369 -21.04 26.62 14.28
N LEU A 370 -20.08 26.47 13.37
CA LEU A 370 -19.26 25.28 13.21
C LEU A 370 -17.83 25.70 12.78
N PRO A 371 -16.98 26.07 13.74
CA PRO A 371 -15.61 26.50 13.45
C PRO A 371 -14.76 25.36 12.87
N SER A 372 -13.76 25.72 12.07
CA SER A 372 -12.84 24.75 11.44
C SER A 372 -12.01 23.99 12.46
N PHE A 373 -11.66 24.63 13.57
CA PHE A 373 -11.11 23.99 14.74
C PHE A 373 -12.11 24.14 15.88
N SER A 374 -12.72 23.05 16.29
CA SER A 374 -13.72 23.01 17.36
C SER A 374 -13.43 21.87 18.34
N PHE A 375 -14.22 21.80 19.40
CA PHE A 375 -14.08 20.78 20.43
C PHE A 375 -15.21 19.75 20.32
N LEU A 376 -14.90 18.48 20.54
CA LEU A 376 -15.86 17.37 20.34
C LEU A 376 -17.17 17.54 21.14
N GLY A 377 -17.08 18.06 22.37
CA GLY A 377 -18.25 18.33 23.21
C GLY A 377 -18.87 19.73 23.03
N ASP A 378 -18.25 20.59 22.24
CA ASP A 378 -18.69 21.97 22.01
C ASP A 378 -18.34 22.41 20.58
N PRO A 379 -19.07 21.89 19.58
CA PRO A 379 -18.71 22.07 18.17
C PRO A 379 -18.90 23.49 17.66
N ASN A 380 -19.54 24.37 18.44
CA ASN A 380 -19.80 25.76 18.07
C ASN A 380 -18.83 26.76 18.75
N THR A 381 -17.82 26.25 19.45
CA THR A 381 -16.72 27.03 20.06
C THR A 381 -15.41 26.66 19.38
N GLY A 382 -14.63 27.67 18.96
CA GLY A 382 -13.43 27.40 18.18
C GLY A 382 -12.87 28.55 17.35
N LEU A 383 -12.05 28.18 16.37
CA LEU A 383 -11.40 29.09 15.42
C LEU A 383 -11.90 28.83 13.99
N TYR A 384 -12.17 29.89 13.25
CA TYR A 384 -12.62 29.79 11.86
C TYR A 384 -12.13 30.96 11.02
N TRP A 385 -12.04 30.73 9.72
CA TRP A 385 -11.66 31.75 8.76
C TRP A 385 -12.91 32.47 8.26
N ILE A 386 -12.94 33.81 8.38
CA ILE A 386 -14.10 34.61 7.99
C ILE A 386 -13.98 35.04 6.53
N SER A 387 -12.82 35.60 6.18
CA SER A 387 -12.46 36.12 4.87
C SER A 387 -10.95 36.42 4.84
N ASP A 388 -10.43 36.86 3.71
CA ASP A 388 -9.00 37.18 3.54
C ASP A 388 -8.48 38.07 4.67
N GLY A 389 -7.41 37.60 5.33
CA GLY A 389 -6.76 38.31 6.43
C GLY A 389 -7.58 38.40 7.72
N GLN A 390 -8.63 37.60 7.90
CA GLN A 390 -9.50 37.61 9.08
C GLN A 390 -9.64 36.23 9.74
N LEU A 391 -9.20 36.13 11.00
CA LEU A 391 -9.38 34.95 11.85
C LEU A 391 -10.42 35.24 12.94
N GLY A 392 -11.50 34.47 12.96
CA GLY A 392 -12.58 34.57 13.93
C GLY A 392 -12.44 33.59 15.09
N PHE A 393 -12.82 34.04 16.28
CA PHE A 393 -13.01 33.22 17.46
C PHE A 393 -14.51 33.11 17.72
N ALA A 394 -15.02 31.89 17.78
CA ALA A 394 -16.41 31.62 18.10
C ALA A 394 -16.54 30.98 19.49
N SER A 395 -17.60 31.33 20.21
CA SER A 395 -18.03 30.63 21.42
C SER A 395 -19.55 30.57 21.46
N ASN A 396 -20.09 29.38 21.73
CA ASN A 396 -21.54 29.13 21.75
C ASN A 396 -22.25 29.63 20.47
N GLY A 397 -21.60 29.51 19.31
CA GLY A 397 -22.14 29.97 18.03
C GLY A 397 -22.11 31.48 17.79
N VAL A 398 -21.41 32.26 18.63
CA VAL A 398 -21.26 33.72 18.52
C VAL A 398 -19.80 34.10 18.31
N ARG A 399 -19.53 35.07 17.42
CA ARG A 399 -18.16 35.60 17.21
C ARG A 399 -17.79 36.50 18.38
N THR A 400 -16.86 36.05 19.20
CA THR A 400 -16.41 36.78 20.40
C THR A 400 -15.18 37.65 20.14
N ALA A 401 -14.36 37.28 19.14
CA ALA A 401 -13.20 38.05 18.72
C ALA A 401 -12.85 37.85 17.23
N LEU A 402 -12.10 38.80 16.69
CA LEU A 402 -11.59 38.85 15.32
C LEU A 402 -10.15 39.37 15.36
N LEU A 403 -9.23 38.64 14.72
CA LEU A 403 -7.93 39.17 14.34
C LEU A 403 -7.97 39.54 12.85
N SER A 404 -7.62 40.78 12.52
CA SER A 404 -7.59 41.30 11.15
C SER A 404 -6.36 42.16 10.87
N GLY A 405 -6.20 42.61 9.63
CA GLY A 405 -5.19 43.62 9.27
C GLY A 405 -5.34 44.96 10.00
N LEU A 406 -6.49 45.21 10.64
CA LEU A 406 -6.74 46.39 11.48
C LEU A 406 -6.37 46.17 12.96
N GLY A 407 -5.98 44.95 13.34
CA GLY A 407 -5.66 44.57 14.71
C GLY A 407 -6.64 43.55 15.28
N PHE A 408 -6.72 43.50 16.61
CA PHE A 408 -7.59 42.60 17.36
C PHE A 408 -8.87 43.33 17.77
N ASP A 409 -10.00 42.86 17.25
CA ASP A 409 -11.35 43.37 17.52
C ASP A 409 -12.09 42.36 18.40
N THR A 410 -12.64 42.82 19.52
CA THR A 410 -13.44 41.99 20.43
C THR A 410 -14.73 42.71 20.73
N ASP A 411 -15.84 41.96 20.76
CA ASP A 411 -17.14 42.52 21.16
C ASP A 411 -17.13 43.06 22.60
N ARG A 412 -16.25 42.53 23.47
CA ARG A 412 -16.06 42.99 24.86
C ARG A 412 -14.59 42.89 25.31
N VAL A 413 -13.91 44.02 25.50
CA VAL A 413 -12.65 44.09 26.27
C VAL A 413 -12.98 44.34 27.75
N THR A 414 -13.26 43.27 28.49
CA THR A 414 -13.53 43.37 29.95
C THR A 414 -12.38 42.74 30.73
N SER A 415 -11.62 43.54 31.48
CA SER A 415 -10.74 43.01 32.54
C SER A 415 -11.60 42.68 33.76
N VAL A 416 -11.99 41.42 33.96
CA VAL A 416 -12.76 40.95 35.13
C VAL A 416 -11.83 40.34 36.19
N ASN A 417 -10.61 40.86 36.35
CA ASN A 417 -9.71 40.39 37.39
C ASN A 417 -9.79 41.32 38.60
N THR A 418 -10.32 40.81 39.71
CA THR A 418 -10.39 41.49 41.01
C THR A 418 -8.98 41.78 41.51
N GLY A 419 -8.42 42.94 41.15
CA GLY A 419 -7.15 43.43 41.70
C GLY A 419 -6.23 44.17 40.73
N ASN A 420 -6.43 44.06 39.41
CA ASN A 420 -5.52 44.68 38.43
C ASN A 420 -6.25 45.68 37.52
N SER A 421 -5.69 46.89 37.39
CA SER A 421 -6.15 47.90 36.44
C SER A 421 -5.88 47.44 35.00
N PHE A 422 -6.82 47.69 34.09
CA PHE A 422 -6.59 47.57 32.65
C PHE A 422 -5.56 48.63 32.22
N SER A 423 -4.36 48.19 31.82
CA SER A 423 -3.26 49.06 31.41
C SER A 423 -3.07 48.99 29.90
N ILE A 424 -3.18 50.13 29.20
CA ILE A 424 -2.84 50.26 27.78
C ILE A 424 -1.50 51.02 27.70
N ALA A 425 -0.44 50.33 27.28
CA ALA A 425 0.87 50.93 27.03
C ALA A 425 1.13 51.02 25.51
N GLY A 426 1.54 52.20 25.04
CA GLY A 426 2.07 52.38 23.69
C GLY A 426 3.45 51.75 23.52
N ARG A 427 3.87 51.48 22.28
CA ARG A 427 5.20 50.96 21.96
C ARG A 427 6.25 52.06 22.18
N VAL A 428 7.33 51.72 22.89
CA VAL A 428 8.40 52.62 23.36
C VAL A 428 9.02 53.52 22.26
N ALA A 429 8.93 53.12 20.99
CA ALA A 429 9.49 53.84 19.85
C ALA A 429 8.74 55.12 19.44
N ASP A 430 7.47 55.30 19.85
CA ASP A 430 6.64 56.43 19.40
C ASP A 430 6.51 57.57 20.42
N GLY A 431 7.38 57.61 21.45
CA GLY A 431 7.55 58.81 22.30
C GLY A 431 6.33 59.28 23.10
N GLY A 432 5.23 58.53 23.13
CA GLY A 432 4.03 58.90 23.88
C GLY A 432 3.10 57.72 24.15
N THR A 433 2.97 57.33 25.42
CA THR A 433 1.84 56.52 25.90
C THR A 433 0.60 57.41 25.93
N SER A 434 -0.16 57.45 24.83
CA SER A 434 -1.48 58.11 24.82
C SER A 434 -2.59 57.05 24.86
N ILE A 435 -3.37 57.05 25.95
CA ILE A 435 -4.71 56.48 25.93
C ILE A 435 -5.59 57.54 25.27
N LYS A 436 -5.89 57.38 23.98
CA LYS A 436 -6.82 58.27 23.28
C LYS A 436 -8.24 57.81 23.58
N VAL A 437 -8.99 58.61 24.33
CA VAL A 437 -10.40 58.39 24.61
C VAL A 437 -11.18 59.54 23.98
N GLY A 438 -11.70 59.35 22.75
CA GLY A 438 -12.50 60.35 22.04
C GLY A 438 -12.28 60.44 20.52
N SER A 439 -13.17 61.16 19.83
CA SER A 439 -13.20 61.37 18.37
C SER A 439 -12.08 62.30 17.87
N ILE A 440 -11.58 62.08 16.65
CA ILE A 440 -10.45 62.83 16.04
C ILE A 440 -10.85 64.24 15.55
N THR A 441 -12.15 64.50 15.40
CA THR A 441 -12.63 65.76 14.80
C THR A 441 -13.54 66.58 15.70
N THR A 442 -14.20 66.00 16.72
CA THR A 442 -14.93 66.70 17.81
C THR A 442 -15.65 65.69 18.70
N LEU A 443 -15.63 65.90 20.02
CA LEU A 443 -16.52 65.22 20.97
C LEU A 443 -17.77 66.10 21.15
N THR A 444 -18.75 65.94 20.27
CA THR A 444 -19.94 66.80 20.24
C THR A 444 -20.95 66.49 21.36
N SER A 445 -20.86 65.34 22.04
CA SER A 445 -21.66 64.98 23.22
C SER A 445 -21.10 63.74 23.94
N GLY A 446 -21.08 63.72 25.28
CA GLY A 446 -20.72 62.54 26.10
C GLY A 446 -19.52 62.71 27.06
N LYS A 447 -19.44 61.86 28.08
CA LYS A 447 -18.32 61.78 29.05
C LYS A 447 -17.17 60.98 28.44
N ILE A 448 -15.93 61.39 28.70
CA ILE A 448 -14.71 60.71 28.24
C ILE A 448 -14.49 59.41 29.04
N VAL A 449 -14.61 59.48 30.36
CA VAL A 449 -14.50 58.32 31.26
C VAL A 449 -15.54 58.46 32.35
N SER A 450 -16.24 57.38 32.67
CA SER A 450 -17.15 57.29 33.84
C SER A 450 -16.62 56.25 34.82
N PHE A 451 -16.58 56.61 36.09
CA PHE A 451 -16.21 55.73 37.21
C PHE A 451 -17.48 55.36 37.96
N TYR A 452 -17.76 54.06 38.03
CA TYR A 452 -18.88 53.50 38.79
C TYR A 452 -18.34 52.78 40.01
N ASN A 453 -19.13 52.67 41.07
CA ASN A 453 -18.82 51.82 42.22
C ASN A 453 -19.74 50.60 42.31
N ASP A 454 -20.47 50.33 41.24
CA ASP A 454 -21.40 49.22 41.08
C ASP A 454 -21.39 48.74 39.63
N ALA A 455 -22.38 47.93 39.24
CA ALA A 455 -22.55 47.44 37.88
C ALA A 455 -23.11 48.53 36.94
N TRP A 456 -22.39 49.64 36.80
CA TRP A 456 -22.64 50.68 35.80
C TRP A 456 -23.93 51.49 36.03
N THR A 457 -24.53 51.38 37.22
CA THR A 457 -25.82 52.00 37.55
C THR A 457 -25.68 53.28 38.37
N THR A 458 -24.61 53.41 39.17
CA THR A 458 -24.33 54.55 40.02
C THR A 458 -22.97 55.16 39.66
N GLU A 459 -22.99 56.15 38.78
CA GLU A 459 -21.78 56.88 38.45
C GLU A 459 -21.30 57.73 39.64
N LYS A 460 -20.02 57.63 39.98
CA LYS A 460 -19.38 58.33 41.11
C LYS A 460 -18.46 59.46 40.69
N ALA A 461 -17.84 59.36 39.53
CA ALA A 461 -17.02 60.41 38.97
C ALA A 461 -16.96 60.26 37.45
N PHE A 462 -16.65 61.34 36.74
CA PHE A 462 -16.40 61.27 35.31
C PHE A 462 -15.40 62.33 34.87
N ILE A 463 -14.82 62.13 33.69
CA ILE A 463 -14.06 63.14 32.96
C ILE A 463 -14.98 63.66 31.86
N ASP A 464 -15.35 64.94 31.94
CA ASP A 464 -16.19 65.59 30.93
C ASP A 464 -15.41 65.86 29.63
N LYS A 465 -16.15 66.03 28.53
CA LYS A 465 -15.63 66.46 27.24
C LYS A 465 -15.14 67.91 27.33
N ASP A 466 -13.83 68.07 27.58
CA ASP A 466 -13.05 69.32 27.53
C ASP A 466 -12.71 70.00 28.87
N GLY A 467 -12.18 69.26 29.86
CA GLY A 467 -11.18 69.76 30.84
C GLY A 467 -11.37 71.12 31.52
N GLY A 468 -12.59 71.65 31.62
CA GLY A 468 -12.86 73.07 31.85
C GLY A 468 -12.80 73.58 33.29
N TYR A 469 -11.88 73.09 34.12
CA TYR A 469 -11.57 73.71 35.42
C TYR A 469 -10.06 73.58 35.70
N SER A 470 -9.29 74.60 35.31
CA SER A 470 -7.86 74.68 35.61
C SER A 470 -7.64 75.44 36.92
N GLN A 471 -7.20 74.73 37.96
CA GLN A 471 -6.91 75.30 39.28
C GLN A 471 -5.39 75.31 39.52
N VAL A 472 -4.82 76.46 39.88
CA VAL A 472 -3.42 76.59 40.31
C VAL A 472 -3.38 76.74 41.83
N ARG A 473 -3.01 75.68 42.54
CA ARG A 473 -2.92 75.65 44.01
C ARG A 473 -1.47 75.86 44.47
N GLY A 474 -1.30 76.55 45.60
CA GLY A 474 -0.01 76.64 46.27
C GLY A 474 -0.13 76.76 47.78
N VAL A 475 0.91 76.35 48.50
CA VAL A 475 1.00 76.40 49.96
C VAL A 475 2.34 77.02 50.31
N VAL A 476 2.35 78.04 51.17
CA VAL A 476 3.59 78.73 51.57
C VAL A 476 3.53 79.12 53.03
N GLN A 477 4.69 79.27 53.65
CA GLN A 477 4.83 79.81 55.00
C GLN A 477 5.43 81.21 54.96
N THR A 478 4.87 82.13 55.73
CA THR A 478 5.51 83.42 56.02
C THR A 478 5.92 83.42 57.48
N THR A 479 7.13 83.87 57.78
CA THR A 479 7.65 84.04 59.16
C THR A 479 7.91 85.51 59.52
N ASP A 480 7.70 86.40 58.56
CA ASP A 480 7.90 87.84 58.68
C ASP A 480 6.84 88.59 57.83
N ALA A 481 6.76 89.91 57.96
CA ALA A 481 5.90 90.82 57.21
C ALA A 481 6.37 91.04 55.75
N THR A 482 6.83 89.97 55.10
CA THR A 482 7.31 90.01 53.71
C THR A 482 6.27 89.43 52.76
N ILE A 483 5.98 90.15 51.68
CA ILE A 483 5.06 89.70 50.62
C ILE A 483 5.64 88.45 49.95
N THR A 484 4.95 87.33 50.08
CA THR A 484 5.38 86.02 49.58
C THR A 484 4.40 85.50 48.54
N THR A 485 4.91 84.78 47.54
CA THR A 485 4.06 84.20 46.48
C THR A 485 3.48 82.87 46.96
N VAL A 486 2.16 82.75 46.94
CA VAL A 486 1.44 81.50 47.22
C VAL A 486 1.35 80.67 45.94
N ALA A 487 0.93 81.29 44.85
CA ALA A 487 0.71 80.62 43.57
C ALA A 487 0.99 81.57 42.41
N THR A 488 1.44 81.04 41.27
CA THR A 488 1.80 81.82 40.07
C THR A 488 1.10 81.26 38.85
N PHE A 489 0.54 82.14 38.02
CA PHE A 489 -0.20 81.86 36.82
C PHE A 489 0.38 82.68 35.65
N THR A 490 1.04 82.01 34.72
CA THR A 490 1.61 82.64 33.52
C THR A 490 0.55 82.81 32.43
N LEU A 491 0.38 84.03 31.91
CA LEU A 491 -0.50 84.29 30.77
C LEU A 491 0.21 83.94 29.46
N ALA A 492 -0.21 82.82 28.84
CA ALA A 492 0.48 82.20 27.72
C ALA A 492 0.38 82.94 26.36
N ALA A 493 -0.64 83.79 26.14
CA ALA A 493 -0.86 84.46 24.86
C ALA A 493 -1.35 85.91 25.02
N THR A 494 -1.04 86.77 24.04
CA THR A 494 -1.47 88.19 23.99
C THR A 494 -2.92 88.39 23.54
N SER A 495 -3.55 87.35 23.00
CA SER A 495 -4.90 87.40 22.44
C SER A 495 -5.95 86.79 23.35
N LYS A 496 -5.75 86.80 24.67
CA LYS A 496 -6.68 86.15 25.62
C LYS A 496 -6.93 87.03 26.83
N VAL A 497 -8.16 87.00 27.32
CA VAL A 497 -8.57 87.66 28.56
C VAL A 497 -8.95 86.59 29.58
N PHE A 498 -8.46 86.77 30.80
CA PHE A 498 -8.71 85.87 31.91
C PHE A 498 -9.45 86.61 33.00
N HIS A 499 -10.50 85.97 33.53
CA HIS A 499 -11.05 86.33 34.83
C HIS A 499 -10.55 85.31 35.84
N VAL A 500 -9.77 85.77 36.82
CA VAL A 500 -9.08 84.92 37.79
C VAL A 500 -9.63 85.23 39.18
N LYS A 501 -10.01 84.16 39.88
CA LYS A 501 -10.41 84.15 41.29
C LYS A 501 -9.31 83.49 42.11
N GLY A 502 -8.79 84.21 43.10
CA GLY A 502 -7.82 83.74 44.09
C GLY A 502 -8.49 83.55 45.43
N ILE A 503 -8.53 82.31 45.93
CA ILE A 503 -8.98 82.02 47.30
C ILE A 503 -7.75 81.67 48.12
N VAL A 504 -7.57 82.31 49.26
CA VAL A 504 -6.46 82.03 50.17
C VAL A 504 -6.97 81.91 51.60
N VAL A 505 -6.48 80.90 52.31
CA VAL A 505 -6.65 80.79 53.75
C VAL A 505 -5.29 80.79 54.43
N GLY A 506 -5.19 81.52 55.53
CA GLY A 506 -4.01 81.62 56.39
C GLY A 506 -4.36 81.16 57.80
N ARG A 507 -3.43 80.46 58.46
CA ARG A 507 -3.54 80.17 59.88
C ARG A 507 -2.16 80.13 60.52
N THR A 508 -2.03 80.71 61.71
CA THR A 508 -0.82 80.49 62.51
C THR A 508 -0.68 79.02 62.89
N THR A 509 0.55 78.60 63.15
CA THR A 509 0.82 77.26 63.70
C THR A 509 0.66 77.21 65.22
N SER A 510 0.68 78.36 65.89
CA SER A 510 0.82 78.46 67.36
C SER A 510 -0.43 78.96 68.10
N ASP A 511 -1.43 79.51 67.42
CA ASP A 511 -2.65 80.04 68.06
C ASP A 511 -3.91 79.89 67.18
N ALA A 512 -4.97 80.65 67.50
CA ALA A 512 -6.24 80.62 66.79
C ALA A 512 -6.39 81.71 65.71
N ASN A 513 -5.32 82.46 65.42
CA ASN A 513 -5.34 83.49 64.39
C ASN A 513 -5.43 82.86 63.00
N ARG A 514 -6.32 83.42 62.18
CA ARG A 514 -6.70 82.91 60.87
C ARG A 514 -7.08 84.07 59.96
N ALA A 515 -6.93 83.84 58.66
CA ALA A 515 -7.46 84.72 57.65
C ALA A 515 -8.03 83.92 56.48
N SER A 516 -9.00 84.52 55.79
CA SER A 516 -9.61 83.97 54.58
C SER A 516 -9.85 85.12 53.61
N TYR A 517 -9.43 84.91 52.37
CA TYR A 517 -9.49 85.90 51.30
C TYR A 517 -10.09 85.28 50.05
N GLU A 518 -10.94 86.03 49.37
CA GLU A 518 -11.33 85.80 48.00
C GLU A 518 -11.10 87.08 47.21
N LEU A 519 -10.32 86.96 46.14
CA LEU A 519 -9.88 88.05 45.31
C LEU A 519 -10.27 87.74 43.87
N ASP A 520 -10.94 88.68 43.20
CA ASP A 520 -11.28 88.55 41.79
C ASP A 520 -10.55 89.61 40.98
N VAL A 521 -9.97 89.20 39.85
CA VAL A 521 -9.20 90.07 38.98
C VAL A 521 -9.40 89.70 37.51
N THR A 522 -9.47 90.71 36.65
CA THR A 522 -9.35 90.52 35.21
C THR A 522 -7.92 90.81 34.79
N VAL A 523 -7.29 89.84 34.12
CA VAL A 523 -5.91 89.95 33.65
C VAL A 523 -5.85 89.57 32.18
N TYR A 524 -5.03 90.28 31.42
CA TYR A 524 -4.76 90.02 30.01
C TYR A 524 -3.30 90.33 29.74
N ARG A 525 -2.79 89.99 28.55
CA ARG A 525 -1.40 90.29 28.19
C ARG A 525 -1.34 91.36 27.10
N ALA A 526 -0.66 92.46 27.36
CA ALA A 526 -0.50 93.57 26.42
C ALA A 526 0.97 93.68 26.01
N GLY A 527 1.38 93.06 24.89
CA GLY A 527 2.70 93.23 24.23
C GLY A 527 3.97 92.97 25.07
N ALA A 528 4.20 93.76 26.13
CA ALA A 528 5.34 93.75 27.05
C ALA A 528 5.15 92.95 28.35
N GLY A 529 3.96 92.38 28.63
CA GLY A 529 3.74 91.56 29.83
C GLY A 529 2.27 91.35 30.19
N ALA A 530 2.02 90.65 31.30
CA ALA A 530 0.70 90.52 31.90
C ALA A 530 0.29 91.84 32.58
N VAL A 531 -0.98 92.21 32.41
CA VAL A 531 -1.55 93.45 32.92
C VAL A 531 -2.87 93.13 33.60
N ILE A 532 -3.02 93.61 34.83
CA ILE A 532 -4.29 93.61 35.54
C ILE A 532 -5.14 94.76 35.01
N GLN A 533 -6.32 94.44 34.48
CA GLN A 533 -7.29 95.41 33.99
C GLN A 533 -8.19 95.85 35.15
N GLY A 534 -7.99 97.07 35.64
CA GLY A 534 -8.80 97.64 36.72
C GLY A 534 -8.25 97.31 38.12
N ALA A 535 -9.10 97.43 39.14
CA ALA A 535 -8.72 97.14 40.52
C ALA A 535 -8.89 95.64 40.84
N ILE A 536 -8.02 95.11 41.71
CA ILE A 536 -8.22 93.80 42.32
C ILE A 536 -9.39 93.92 43.30
N THR A 537 -10.42 93.11 43.09
CA THR A 537 -11.64 93.17 43.92
C THR A 537 -11.50 92.17 45.06
N SER A 538 -11.47 92.65 46.31
CA SER A 538 -11.62 91.79 47.49
C SER A 538 -13.09 91.43 47.66
N VAL A 539 -13.47 90.22 47.26
CA VAL A 539 -14.82 89.67 47.39
C VAL A 539 -15.08 89.20 48.83
N HIS A 540 -14.06 88.63 49.47
CA HIS A 540 -14.11 88.21 50.87
C HIS A 540 -12.78 88.54 51.54
N THR A 541 -12.84 89.18 52.70
CA THR A 541 -11.69 89.36 53.59
C THR A 541 -12.17 89.20 55.02
N VAL A 542 -11.61 88.22 55.72
CA VAL A 542 -11.81 88.01 57.15
C VAL A 542 -10.46 87.71 57.75
N GLU A 543 -10.06 88.50 58.73
CA GLU A 543 -8.77 88.40 59.40
C GLU A 543 -8.98 88.53 60.91
N SER A 544 -8.27 87.71 61.68
CA SER A 544 -8.12 87.95 63.12
C SER A 544 -6.98 88.92 63.44
N ASP A 545 -6.09 89.17 62.48
CA ASP A 545 -4.95 90.08 62.57
C ASP A 545 -4.94 90.97 61.33
N ALA A 546 -5.22 92.26 61.51
CA ALA A 546 -5.37 93.24 60.44
C ALA A 546 -4.06 93.58 59.70
N THR A 547 -2.93 93.00 60.13
CA THR A 547 -1.64 93.17 59.44
C THR A 547 -1.42 92.15 58.33
N TRP A 548 -2.23 91.09 58.27
CA TRP A 548 -2.15 90.10 57.21
C TRP A 548 -2.86 90.61 55.97
N ASN A 549 -2.44 90.15 54.79
CA ASN A 549 -3.12 90.55 53.56
C ASN A 549 -2.93 89.49 52.47
N ALA A 550 -3.86 89.40 51.53
CA ALA A 550 -3.69 88.69 50.28
C ALA A 550 -3.97 89.63 49.10
N THR A 551 -3.18 89.50 48.04
CA THR A 551 -3.37 90.32 46.84
C THR A 551 -2.95 89.58 45.58
N PHE A 552 -3.23 90.18 44.43
CA PHE A 552 -2.61 89.80 43.18
C PHE A 552 -1.54 90.80 42.79
N ASP A 553 -0.47 90.33 42.18
CA ASP A 553 0.44 91.20 41.42
C ASP A 553 0.81 90.55 40.09
N VAL A 554 1.39 91.34 39.20
CA VAL A 554 1.95 90.84 37.95
C VAL A 554 3.45 91.09 37.91
N THR A 555 4.21 90.12 37.42
CA THR A 555 5.63 90.27 37.12
C THR A 555 5.94 89.61 35.78
N GLY A 556 6.49 90.36 34.83
CA GLY A 556 6.66 89.84 33.47
C GLY A 556 5.32 89.35 32.89
N ASN A 557 5.20 88.04 32.62
CA ASN A 557 3.99 87.41 32.08
C ASN A 557 3.11 86.74 33.16
N ASP A 558 3.51 86.82 34.41
CA ASP A 558 2.94 86.03 35.49
C ASP A 558 2.01 86.89 36.34
N LEU A 559 0.76 86.45 36.49
CA LEU A 559 -0.10 86.84 37.61
C LEU A 559 0.29 85.99 38.82
N ARG A 560 0.51 86.59 39.99
CA ARG A 560 0.83 85.86 41.21
C ARG A 560 -0.16 86.19 42.30
N LEU A 561 -0.63 85.15 42.99
CA LEU A 561 -1.35 85.26 44.24
C LEU A 561 -0.34 85.43 45.36
N ARG A 562 -0.44 86.55 46.08
CA ARG A 562 0.50 86.98 47.10
C ARG A 562 -0.17 87.00 48.46
N VAL A 563 0.61 86.70 49.48
CA VAL A 563 0.23 86.84 50.89
C VAL A 563 1.29 87.59 51.65
N THR A 564 0.88 88.31 52.68
CA THR A 564 1.77 88.99 53.62
C THR A 564 1.45 88.50 55.01
N GLY A 565 2.47 87.97 55.70
CA GLY A 565 2.37 87.59 57.10
C GLY A 565 2.66 88.76 58.03
N VAL A 566 3.04 88.44 59.27
CA VAL A 566 3.47 89.41 60.28
C VAL A 566 4.82 88.99 60.87
N ALA A 567 5.60 89.98 61.33
CA ALA A 567 6.92 89.76 61.92
C ALA A 567 6.90 88.72 63.05
N ALA A 568 7.90 87.84 63.05
CA ALA A 568 8.13 86.82 64.08
C ALA A 568 6.99 85.80 64.31
N THR A 569 6.03 85.70 63.38
CA THR A 569 4.92 84.74 63.47
C THR A 569 4.88 83.85 62.23
N THR A 570 4.82 82.53 62.42
CA THR A 570 4.72 81.58 61.31
C THR A 570 3.26 81.36 60.93
N ILE A 571 2.92 81.64 59.67
CA ILE A 571 1.57 81.50 59.12
C ILE A 571 1.63 80.54 57.94
N ASN A 572 0.82 79.48 58.02
CA ASN A 572 0.59 78.56 56.92
C ASN A 572 -0.48 79.14 56.00
N TRP A 573 -0.11 79.38 54.76
CA TRP A 573 -1.00 79.86 53.72
C TRP A 573 -1.29 78.73 52.74
N SER A 574 -2.56 78.52 52.41
CA SER A 574 -3.00 77.69 51.30
C SER A 574 -3.87 78.51 50.39
N GLY A 575 -3.48 78.62 49.13
CA GLY A 575 -4.21 79.38 48.13
C GLY A 575 -4.50 78.58 46.87
N VAL A 576 -5.54 78.98 46.15
CA VAL A 576 -5.86 78.47 44.81
C VAL A 576 -6.28 79.63 43.92
N MET A 577 -5.78 79.64 42.69
CA MET A 577 -6.31 80.47 41.61
C MET A 577 -7.15 79.60 40.68
N THR A 578 -8.37 80.02 40.41
CA THR A 578 -9.25 79.43 39.40
C THR A 578 -9.55 80.49 38.36
N TYR A 579 -9.55 80.14 37.08
CA TYR A 579 -9.78 81.12 36.04
C TYR A 579 -10.73 80.63 34.95
N VAL A 580 -11.42 81.59 34.36
CA VAL A 580 -12.14 81.44 33.09
C VAL A 580 -11.41 82.30 32.06
N ILE A 581 -11.33 81.80 30.84
CA ILE A 581 -10.59 82.41 29.74
C ILE A 581 -11.49 82.56 28.53
N VAL A 582 -11.31 83.63 27.77
CA VAL A 582 -11.88 83.81 26.44
C VAL A 582 -10.76 84.21 25.46
N GLU A 583 -10.88 83.75 24.22
CA GLU A 583 -10.02 84.15 23.09
C GLU A 583 -10.53 85.44 22.43
#